data_AF-A0A7C2S2Q0-F1
#
_entry.id   AF-A0A7C2S2Q0-F1
#
_cell.length_a   1.000
_cell.length_b   1.000
_cell.length_c   1.000
_cell.angle_alpha   90.00
_cell.angle_beta   90.00
_cell.angle_gamma   90.00
#
_symmetry.space_group_name_H-M   'P 1'
#
loop_
_entity.id
_entity.type
_entity.pdbx_description
1 polymer ?
#
loop_
_entity_poly.entity_id
_entity_poly.type
_entity_poly.pdbx_seq_one_letter_code
_entity_poly.pdbx_strand_id
1 'polypeptide(L)'
;MVSRIGLQTPMKPSERTGFITIRTIRLFLLFLLGLTMSGCAVINQPEEDAYFYPVSRPEDFPGEISRVQKLTLYHPDPAVRAKSHLQLALLYLDYRNPNPDYLRALKELKQFVSMSPDGDKRDEAQTLIVLLTAYENVLLENDEKRRANELLTEQNKALIRENRAFKETIKELKYLDLQLEEKRKQVR
;
A
#
# COMPACT_ATOMS: atom_id res chain seq x y z
N MET A 1 -54.30 42.65 -91.12
CA MET A 1 -54.58 42.12 -89.77
C MET A 1 -54.69 40.61 -89.85
N VAL A 2 -54.17 39.93 -88.83
CA VAL A 2 -54.27 38.50 -88.48
C VAL A 2 -53.10 37.60 -88.94
N SER A 3 -52.30 37.28 -87.92
CA SER A 3 -51.06 36.51 -87.88
C SER A 3 -51.24 35.00 -88.06
N ARG A 4 -50.21 34.36 -88.64
CA ARG A 4 -50.01 32.91 -88.67
C ARG A 4 -49.44 32.42 -87.33
N ILE A 5 -50.05 31.38 -86.76
CA ILE A 5 -49.58 30.66 -85.58
C ILE A 5 -48.70 29.49 -86.07
N GLY A 6 -47.44 29.47 -85.63
CA GLY A 6 -46.47 28.42 -85.94
C GLY A 6 -46.54 27.25 -84.95
N LEU A 7 -46.46 26.03 -85.49
CA LEU A 7 -46.33 24.77 -84.76
C LEU A 7 -44.94 24.64 -84.11
N GLN A 8 -44.90 24.24 -82.84
CA GLN A 8 -43.71 23.80 -82.13
C GLN A 8 -43.71 22.27 -82.00
N THR A 9 -42.63 21.62 -82.44
CA THR A 9 -42.35 20.19 -82.27
C THR A 9 -41.55 19.92 -80.98
N PRO A 10 -41.68 18.73 -80.36
CA PRO A 10 -40.99 18.39 -79.11
C PRO A 10 -39.52 17.95 -79.31
N MET A 11 -38.63 18.40 -78.42
CA MET A 11 -37.23 17.97 -78.31
C MET A 11 -37.09 16.66 -77.51
N LYS A 12 -36.23 15.76 -78.00
CA LYS A 12 -35.78 14.52 -77.34
C LYS A 12 -34.74 14.82 -76.24
N PRO A 13 -34.80 14.13 -75.07
CA PRO A 13 -33.73 14.18 -74.08
C PRO A 13 -32.54 13.27 -74.48
N SER A 14 -31.33 13.77 -74.25
CA SER A 14 -30.06 13.09 -74.55
C SER A 14 -29.61 12.17 -73.41
N GLU A 15 -29.54 10.86 -73.66
CA GLU A 15 -28.94 9.86 -72.78
C GLU A 15 -27.41 9.83 -72.94
N ARG A 16 -26.65 10.69 -72.22
CA ARG A 16 -25.17 10.57 -72.14
C ARG A 16 -24.57 11.06 -70.81
N THR A 17 -25.20 10.75 -69.68
CA THR A 17 -24.67 11.13 -68.34
C THR A 17 -24.56 9.98 -67.33
N GLY A 18 -24.85 8.74 -67.73
CA GLY A 18 -24.86 7.58 -66.80
C GLY A 18 -23.52 6.87 -66.59
N PHE A 19 -22.52 7.07 -67.46
CA PHE A 19 -21.29 6.24 -67.41
C PHE A 19 -20.16 6.84 -66.54
N ILE A 20 -20.15 8.17 -66.36
CA ILE A 20 -19.11 8.84 -65.56
C ILE A 20 -19.42 8.75 -64.06
N THR A 21 -20.70 8.76 -63.69
CA THR A 21 -21.15 8.70 -62.29
C THR A 21 -20.87 7.36 -61.63
N ILE A 22 -21.03 6.24 -62.35
CA ILE A 22 -20.79 4.91 -61.77
C ILE A 22 -19.31 4.69 -61.46
N ARG A 23 -18.42 5.20 -62.33
CA ARG A 23 -16.97 5.02 -62.18
C ARG A 23 -16.41 5.85 -61.02
N THR A 24 -16.93 7.07 -60.81
CA THR A 24 -16.57 7.91 -59.67
C THR A 24 -17.13 7.36 -58.36
N ILE A 25 -18.37 6.86 -58.34
CA ILE A 25 -18.97 6.23 -57.16
C ILE A 25 -18.16 4.98 -56.73
N ARG A 26 -17.74 4.15 -57.70
CA ARG A 26 -16.94 2.94 -57.39
C ARG A 26 -15.56 3.27 -56.81
N LEU A 27 -14.91 4.32 -57.32
CA LEU A 27 -13.63 4.80 -56.76
C LEU A 27 -13.82 5.39 -55.36
N PHE A 28 -14.91 6.11 -55.13
CA PHE A 28 -15.24 6.69 -53.82
C PHE A 28 -15.52 5.60 -52.77
N LEU A 29 -16.24 4.54 -53.15
CA LEU A 29 -16.49 3.39 -52.28
C LEU A 29 -15.20 2.62 -51.94
N LEU A 30 -14.29 2.44 -52.90
CA LEU A 30 -12.99 1.81 -52.64
C LEU A 30 -12.11 2.67 -51.73
N PHE A 31 -12.17 4.00 -51.86
CA PHE A 31 -11.47 4.93 -50.98
C PHE A 31 -12.02 4.91 -49.55
N LEU A 32 -13.35 4.89 -49.39
CA LEU A 32 -13.99 4.73 -48.07
C LEU A 32 -13.66 3.38 -47.42
N LEU A 33 -13.59 2.29 -48.20
CA LEU A 33 -13.18 0.97 -47.70
C LEU A 33 -11.69 0.93 -47.29
N GLY A 34 -10.85 1.76 -47.92
CA GLY A 34 -9.44 1.92 -47.54
C GLY A 34 -9.27 2.71 -46.24
N LEU A 35 -10.10 3.74 -46.01
CA LEU A 35 -10.06 4.56 -44.80
C LEU A 35 -10.52 3.81 -43.54
N THR A 36 -11.37 2.78 -43.67
CA THR A 36 -11.73 1.93 -42.52
C THR A 36 -10.65 0.91 -42.16
N MET A 37 -9.67 0.67 -43.04
CA MET A 37 -8.51 -0.19 -42.76
C MET A 37 -7.30 0.57 -42.20
N SER A 38 -7.30 1.91 -42.23
CA SER A 38 -6.42 2.71 -41.36
C SER A 38 -7.07 2.88 -39.98
N GLY A 39 -7.46 1.76 -39.38
CA GLY A 39 -7.82 1.72 -37.98
C GLY A 39 -6.63 2.26 -37.18
N CYS A 40 -6.92 3.19 -36.29
CA CYS A 40 -5.98 3.78 -35.36
C CYS A 40 -5.08 2.65 -34.81
N ALA A 41 -3.80 2.65 -35.19
CA ALA A 41 -2.80 2.15 -34.30
C ALA A 41 -2.84 3.12 -33.11
N VAL A 42 -3.72 2.85 -32.15
CA VAL A 42 -3.52 3.31 -30.79
C VAL A 42 -2.18 2.70 -30.46
N ILE A 43 -1.14 3.52 -30.56
CA ILE A 43 0.10 3.27 -29.86
C ILE A 43 -0.37 3.32 -28.41
N ASN A 44 -0.74 2.16 -27.90
CA ASN A 44 -0.63 1.90 -26.48
C ASN A 44 0.85 2.18 -26.23
N GLN A 45 1.18 3.41 -25.82
CA GLN A 45 2.28 3.54 -24.89
C GLN A 45 1.93 2.49 -23.84
N PRO A 46 2.80 1.49 -23.60
CA PRO A 46 2.55 0.59 -22.49
C PRO A 46 2.27 1.53 -21.32
N GLU A 47 1.03 1.52 -20.82
CA GLU A 47 0.75 2.15 -19.55
C GLU A 47 1.85 1.64 -18.63
N GLU A 48 2.53 2.57 -17.97
CA GLU A 48 3.50 2.27 -16.93
C GLU A 48 2.79 1.63 -15.72
N ASP A 49 2.01 0.56 -15.96
CA ASP A 49 1.46 -0.41 -15.02
C ASP A 49 2.57 -1.26 -14.40
N ALA A 50 3.83 -0.97 -14.74
CA ALA A 50 5.01 -1.49 -14.11
C ALA A 50 5.19 -0.89 -12.70
N TYR A 51 4.26 -1.17 -11.79
CA TYR A 51 4.57 -1.39 -10.38
C TYR A 51 5.43 -2.66 -10.27
N PHE A 52 6.59 -2.66 -10.94
CA PHE A 52 7.42 -3.85 -11.06
C PHE A 52 8.26 -3.94 -9.80
N TYR A 53 7.84 -4.86 -8.94
CA TYR A 53 8.46 -5.24 -7.68
C TYR A 53 9.27 -6.56 -7.80
N PRO A 54 10.14 -6.80 -8.79
CA PRO A 54 10.86 -8.05 -8.84
C PRO A 54 12.15 -7.92 -8.01
N VAL A 55 12.07 -7.44 -6.76
CA VAL A 55 13.16 -7.76 -5.83
C VAL A 55 13.05 -9.26 -5.61
N SER A 56 13.82 -9.97 -6.44
CA SER A 56 13.71 -11.43 -6.57
C SER A 56 14.52 -12.12 -5.49
N ARG A 57 15.58 -11.45 -5.02
CA ARG A 57 16.51 -11.99 -4.04
C ARG A 57 16.53 -11.12 -2.78
N PRO A 58 16.55 -11.71 -1.57
CA PRO A 58 16.63 -10.96 -0.31
C PRO A 58 17.79 -9.96 -0.25
N GLU A 59 18.91 -10.26 -0.92
CA GLU A 59 20.13 -9.44 -0.91
C GLU A 59 19.97 -8.11 -1.68
N ASP A 60 18.98 -8.02 -2.56
CA ASP A 60 18.76 -6.85 -3.41
C ASP A 60 17.91 -5.77 -2.68
N PHE A 61 17.22 -6.13 -1.60
CA PHE A 61 16.34 -5.21 -0.85
C PHE A 61 17.04 -3.94 -0.36
N PRO A 62 18.21 -3.98 0.30
CA PRO A 62 18.86 -2.77 0.79
C PRO A 62 19.22 -1.78 -0.32
N GLY A 63 19.65 -2.30 -1.48
CA GLY A 63 19.96 -1.49 -2.66
C GLY A 63 18.73 -0.82 -3.24
N GLU A 64 17.64 -1.58 -3.37
CA GLU A 64 16.37 -1.08 -3.90
C GLU A 64 15.70 -0.07 -2.96
N ILE A 65 15.68 -0.34 -1.65
CA ILE A 65 15.21 0.60 -0.63
C ILE A 65 15.98 1.92 -0.73
N SER A 66 17.31 1.85 -0.83
CA SER A 66 18.16 3.05 -0.96
C SER A 66 17.89 3.82 -2.25
N ARG A 67 17.63 3.11 -3.36
CA ARG A 67 17.28 3.71 -4.66
C ARG A 67 15.94 4.45 -4.57
N VAL A 68 14.90 3.78 -4.07
CA VAL A 68 13.55 4.35 -3.95
C VAL A 68 13.51 5.50 -2.94
N GLN A 69 14.25 5.39 -1.84
CA GLN A 69 14.37 6.47 -0.86
C GLN A 69 15.01 7.74 -1.44
N LYS A 70 15.92 7.62 -2.42
CA LYS A 70 16.42 8.81 -3.13
C LYS A 70 15.33 9.45 -3.98
N LEU A 71 14.44 8.66 -4.58
CA LEU A 71 13.33 9.18 -5.37
C LEU A 71 12.33 9.95 -4.50
N THR A 72 12.00 9.44 -3.31
CA THR A 72 11.09 10.13 -2.37
C THR A 72 11.63 11.49 -1.93
N LEU A 73 12.95 11.67 -1.87
CA LEU A 73 13.58 12.92 -1.42
C LEU A 73 13.88 13.90 -2.55
N TYR A 74 14.37 13.41 -3.69
CA TYR A 74 15.04 14.27 -4.67
C TYR A 74 14.36 14.33 -6.04
N HIS A 75 13.35 13.49 -6.31
CA HIS A 75 12.70 13.53 -7.62
C HIS A 75 11.92 14.84 -7.80
N PRO A 76 12.05 15.57 -8.93
CA PRO A 76 11.40 16.87 -9.11
C PRO A 76 9.86 16.76 -9.15
N ASP A 77 9.34 15.71 -9.78
CA ASP A 77 7.90 15.47 -9.91
C ASP A 77 7.28 14.96 -8.58
N PRO A 78 6.33 15.70 -7.97
CA PRO A 78 5.61 15.26 -6.77
C PRO A 78 4.84 13.95 -6.95
N ALA A 79 4.30 13.67 -8.14
CA ALA A 79 3.55 12.44 -8.39
C ALA A 79 4.47 11.21 -8.30
N VAL A 80 5.68 11.31 -8.86
CA VAL A 80 6.70 10.27 -8.74
C VAL A 80 7.16 10.12 -7.28
N ARG A 81 7.33 11.22 -6.54
CA ARG A 81 7.65 11.14 -5.10
C ARG A 81 6.56 10.41 -4.33
N ALA A 82 5.29 10.74 -4.56
CA ALA A 82 4.15 10.07 -3.94
C ALA A 82 4.17 8.56 -4.24
N LYS A 83 4.26 8.18 -5.52
CA LYS A 83 4.39 6.76 -5.93
C LYS A 83 5.59 6.07 -5.30
N SER A 84 6.71 6.78 -5.17
CA SER A 84 7.92 6.26 -4.52
C SER A 84 7.72 5.99 -3.03
N HIS A 85 6.87 6.76 -2.32
CA HIS A 85 6.51 6.45 -0.93
C HIS A 85 5.72 5.15 -0.83
N LEU A 86 4.77 4.91 -1.75
CA LEU A 86 4.08 3.62 -1.82
C LEU A 86 5.06 2.48 -2.14
N GLN A 87 5.99 2.69 -3.08
CA GLN A 87 7.04 1.72 -3.37
C GLN A 87 8.04 1.56 -2.21
N LEU A 88 8.23 2.54 -1.34
CA LEU A 88 9.10 2.33 -0.19
C LEU A 88 8.38 1.51 0.88
N ALA A 89 7.08 1.75 1.05
CA ALA A 89 6.24 1.00 1.97
C ALA A 89 6.17 -0.50 1.65
N LEU A 90 5.88 -0.90 0.40
CA LEU A 90 5.73 -2.33 0.11
C LEU A 90 7.08 -3.09 0.18
N LEU A 91 8.22 -2.42 -0.07
CA LEU A 91 9.56 -3.00 0.17
C LEU A 91 9.78 -3.31 1.65
N TYR A 92 9.33 -2.43 2.54
CA TYR A 92 9.40 -2.66 3.98
C TYR A 92 8.40 -3.73 4.47
N LEU A 93 7.29 -3.95 3.75
CA LEU A 93 6.26 -4.95 4.07
C LEU A 93 6.56 -6.35 3.51
N ASP A 94 7.40 -6.45 2.47
CA ASP A 94 7.63 -7.70 1.75
C ASP A 94 8.22 -8.77 2.68
N TYR A 95 7.60 -9.95 2.71
CA TYR A 95 8.05 -11.08 3.52
C TYR A 95 9.44 -11.61 3.11
N ARG A 96 9.89 -11.28 1.90
CA ARG A 96 11.22 -11.63 1.39
C ARG A 96 12.29 -10.62 1.81
N ASN A 97 11.89 -9.46 2.34
CA ASN A 97 12.83 -8.51 2.90
C ASN A 97 13.48 -9.17 4.13
N PRO A 98 14.83 -9.30 4.17
CA PRO A 98 15.50 -9.90 5.33
C PRO A 98 15.32 -9.09 6.62
N ASN A 99 14.98 -7.81 6.50
CA ASN A 99 14.75 -6.89 7.62
C ASN A 99 13.45 -6.10 7.40
N PRO A 100 12.27 -6.73 7.53
CA PRO A 100 11.00 -6.04 7.38
C PRO A 100 10.85 -4.98 8.47
N ASP A 101 10.34 -3.81 8.11
CA ASP A 101 10.16 -2.68 9.03
C ASP A 101 8.75 -2.09 8.87
N TYR A 102 7.81 -2.72 9.56
CA TYR A 102 6.39 -2.40 9.50
C TYR A 102 6.06 -0.97 9.96
N LEU A 103 6.85 -0.41 10.88
CA LEU A 103 6.66 0.96 11.36
C LEU A 103 7.13 1.97 10.31
N ARG A 104 8.24 1.70 9.62
CA ARG A 104 8.62 2.49 8.44
C ARG A 104 7.60 2.38 7.34
N ALA A 105 7.10 1.18 7.03
CA ALA A 105 6.06 1.00 6.04
C ALA A 105 4.82 1.86 6.35
N LEU A 106 4.36 1.86 7.60
CA LEU A 106 3.24 2.70 8.05
C LEU A 106 3.51 4.20 7.81
N LYS A 107 4.72 4.67 8.13
CA LYS A 107 5.13 6.06 7.90
C LYS A 107 5.08 6.41 6.41
N GLU A 108 5.64 5.56 5.56
CA GLU A 108 5.68 5.79 4.12
C GLU A 108 4.27 5.76 3.49
N LEU A 109 3.38 4.86 3.93
CA LEU A 109 1.98 4.84 3.48
C LEU A 109 1.23 6.12 3.86
N LYS A 110 1.41 6.61 5.10
CA LYS A 110 0.82 7.88 5.53
C LYS A 110 1.31 9.05 4.66
N GLN A 111 2.59 9.02 4.27
CA GLN A 111 3.17 10.02 3.37
C GLN A 111 2.61 9.90 1.95
N PHE A 112 2.40 8.69 1.43
CA PHE A 112 1.74 8.49 0.13
C PHE A 112 0.32 9.05 0.12
N VAL A 113 -0.52 8.70 1.10
CA VAL A 113 -1.91 9.15 1.18
C VAL A 113 -2.01 10.67 1.33
N SER A 114 -1.07 11.31 2.03
CA SER A 114 -1.05 12.77 2.16
C SER A 114 -0.67 13.50 0.87
N MET A 115 0.18 12.87 0.03
CA MET A 115 0.65 13.45 -1.24
C MET A 115 -0.25 13.13 -2.43
N SER A 116 -1.03 12.05 -2.37
CA SER A 116 -1.92 11.61 -3.45
C SER A 116 -3.33 11.30 -2.90
N PRO A 117 -4.11 12.33 -2.55
CA PRO A 117 -5.44 12.14 -1.98
C PRO A 117 -6.43 11.51 -2.97
N ASP A 118 -6.28 11.72 -4.27
CA ASP A 118 -7.18 11.12 -5.27
C ASP A 118 -6.49 10.00 -6.06
N GLY A 119 -5.44 9.41 -5.47
CA GLY A 119 -4.66 8.34 -6.08
C GLY A 119 -5.45 7.04 -6.18
N ASP A 120 -5.24 6.33 -7.28
CA ASP A 120 -5.83 5.02 -7.61
C ASP A 120 -5.57 3.93 -6.57
N LYS A 121 -4.48 4.06 -5.79
CA LYS A 121 -4.09 3.13 -4.72
C LYS A 121 -4.36 3.61 -3.31
N ARG A 122 -5.16 4.68 -3.16
CA ARG A 122 -5.44 5.26 -1.84
C ARG A 122 -6.17 4.28 -0.93
N ASP A 123 -7.16 3.56 -1.43
CA ASP A 123 -7.99 2.67 -0.60
C ASP A 123 -7.18 1.45 -0.09
N GLU A 124 -6.33 0.87 -0.94
CA GLU A 124 -5.41 -0.18 -0.52
C GLU A 124 -4.40 0.35 0.50
N ALA A 125 -3.82 1.53 0.27
CA ALA A 125 -2.90 2.16 1.22
C ALA A 125 -3.58 2.45 2.57
N GLN A 126 -4.83 2.93 2.55
CA GLN A 126 -5.60 3.22 3.76
C GLN A 126 -5.90 1.93 4.54
N THR A 127 -6.21 0.84 3.83
CA THR A 127 -6.40 -0.48 4.44
C THR A 127 -5.12 -0.95 5.14
N LEU A 128 -3.97 -0.83 4.48
CA LEU A 128 -2.68 -1.17 5.07
C LEU A 128 -2.33 -0.27 6.27
N ILE A 129 -2.65 1.03 6.21
CA ILE A 129 -2.46 1.96 7.35
C ILE A 129 -3.27 1.48 8.57
N VAL A 130 -4.54 1.10 8.38
CA VAL A 130 -5.38 0.59 9.47
C VAL A 130 -4.77 -0.67 10.09
N LEU A 131 -4.37 -1.63 9.25
CA LEU A 131 -3.74 -2.87 9.71
C LEU A 131 -2.45 -2.62 10.49
N LEU A 132 -1.56 -1.80 9.94
CA LEU A 132 -0.27 -1.50 10.56
C LEU A 132 -0.39 -0.65 11.82
N THR A 133 -1.40 0.21 11.90
CA THR A 133 -1.71 0.96 13.14
C THR A 133 -2.20 0.01 14.22
N ALA A 134 -3.03 -0.99 13.89
CA ALA A 134 -3.43 -2.03 14.83
C ALA A 134 -2.22 -2.84 15.31
N TYR A 135 -1.29 -3.17 14.41
CA TYR A 135 -0.03 -3.83 14.75
C TYR A 135 0.84 -2.98 15.69
N GLU A 136 1.01 -1.68 15.42
CA GLU A 136 1.75 -0.74 16.28
C GLU A 136 1.16 -0.70 17.70
N ASN A 137 -0.18 -0.63 17.81
CA ASN A 137 -0.85 -0.66 19.11
C ASN A 137 -0.59 -1.96 19.89
N VAL A 138 -0.59 -3.11 19.20
CA VAL A 138 -0.28 -4.40 19.83
C VAL A 138 1.16 -4.44 20.34
N LEU A 139 2.12 -3.86 19.60
CA LEU A 139 3.51 -3.76 20.06
C LEU A 139 3.62 -2.93 21.35
N LEU A 140 2.95 -1.77 21.39
CA LEU A 140 2.93 -0.90 22.57
C LEU A 140 2.32 -1.61 23.78
N GLU A 141 1.17 -2.26 23.62
CA GLU A 141 0.51 -3.00 24.69
C GLU A 141 1.38 -4.16 25.21
N ASN A 142 2.08 -4.87 24.31
CA ASN A 142 2.97 -5.95 24.69
C ASN A 142 4.18 -5.44 25.48
N ASP A 143 4.74 -4.30 25.08
CA ASP A 143 5.83 -3.65 25.82
C ASP A 143 5.40 -3.20 27.22
N GLU A 144 4.20 -2.64 27.36
CA GLU A 144 3.64 -2.28 28.68
C GLU A 144 3.44 -3.52 29.56
N LYS A 145 2.85 -4.58 29.01
CA LYS A 145 2.66 -5.85 29.72
C LYS A 145 3.97 -6.48 30.15
N ARG A 146 5.00 -6.43 29.30
CA ARG A 146 6.35 -6.93 29.61
C ARG A 146 6.95 -6.19 30.80
N ARG A 147 6.93 -4.85 30.79
CA ARG A 147 7.43 -4.02 31.91
C ARG A 147 6.67 -4.29 33.20
N ALA A 148 5.34 -4.42 33.14
CA ALA A 148 4.53 -4.75 34.30
C ALA A 148 4.88 -6.14 34.86
N ASN A 149 5.12 -7.13 34.00
CA ASN A 149 5.52 -8.47 34.41
C ASN A 149 6.91 -8.48 35.07
N GLU A 150 7.88 -7.75 34.51
CA GLU A 150 9.20 -7.58 35.11
C GLU A 150 9.11 -6.97 36.52
N LEU A 151 8.29 -5.92 36.69
CA LEU A 151 8.06 -5.30 37.99
C LEU A 151 7.44 -6.27 39.00
N LEU A 152 6.38 -6.98 38.61
CA LEU A 152 5.71 -7.97 39.46
C LEU A 152 6.65 -9.11 39.84
N THR A 153 7.54 -9.51 38.93
CA THR A 153 8.57 -10.52 39.20
C THR A 153 9.54 -10.07 40.28
N GLU A 154 10.00 -8.82 40.22
CA GLU A 154 10.89 -8.26 41.25
C GLU A 154 10.20 -8.10 42.61
N GLN A 155 8.94 -7.66 42.61
CA GLN A 155 8.13 -7.58 43.84
C GLN A 155 7.94 -8.96 44.48
N ASN A 156 7.64 -9.98 43.67
CA ASN A 156 7.54 -11.36 44.15
C ASN A 156 8.85 -11.86 44.75
N LYS A 157 10.00 -11.58 44.12
CA LYS A 157 11.32 -11.92 44.68
C LYS A 157 11.58 -11.21 46.01
N ALA A 158 11.15 -9.96 46.18
CA ALA A 158 11.25 -9.24 47.44
C ALA A 158 10.38 -9.90 48.53
N LEU A 159 9.11 -10.15 48.23
CA LEU A 159 8.18 -10.82 49.17
C LEU A 159 8.64 -12.23 49.56
N ILE A 160 9.25 -12.99 48.66
CA ILE A 160 9.82 -14.30 48.97
C ILE A 160 10.97 -14.17 49.98
N ARG A 161 11.81 -13.13 49.84
CA ARG A 161 12.91 -12.86 50.77
C ARG A 161 12.39 -12.46 52.15
N GLU A 162 11.42 -11.56 52.21
CA GLU A 162 10.78 -11.14 53.46
C GLU A 162 10.08 -12.31 54.16
N ASN A 163 9.31 -13.12 53.42
CA ASN A 163 8.69 -14.32 53.97
C ASN A 163 9.71 -15.31 54.54
N ARG A 164 10.89 -15.44 53.91
CA ARG A 164 11.97 -16.26 54.45
C ARG A 164 12.52 -15.68 55.75
N ALA A 165 12.77 -14.36 55.79
CA ALA A 165 13.25 -13.68 56.99
C ALA A 165 12.27 -13.84 58.16
N PHE A 166 10.97 -13.60 57.93
CA PHE A 166 9.94 -13.79 58.97
C PHE A 166 9.87 -15.24 59.46
N LYS A 167 10.02 -16.23 58.58
CA LYS A 167 10.07 -17.65 58.98
C LYS A 167 11.23 -17.94 59.92
N GLU A 168 12.40 -17.35 59.69
CA GLU A 168 13.55 -17.51 60.60
C GLU A 168 13.32 -16.81 61.94
N THR A 169 12.82 -15.57 61.95
CA THR A 169 12.47 -14.86 63.20
C THR A 169 11.43 -15.63 64.03
N ILE A 170 10.43 -16.24 63.39
CA ILE A 170 9.44 -17.07 64.09
C ILE A 170 10.11 -18.29 64.76
N LYS A 171 11.09 -18.92 64.09
CA LYS A 171 11.82 -20.06 64.69
C LYS A 171 12.65 -19.62 65.89
N GLU A 172 13.35 -18.50 65.77
CA GLU A 172 14.15 -17.92 66.85
C GLU A 172 13.28 -17.58 68.07
N LEU A 173 12.12 -16.93 67.86
CA LEU A 173 11.18 -16.63 68.93
C LEU A 173 10.66 -17.90 69.63
N LYS A 174 10.30 -18.94 68.86
CA LYS A 174 9.88 -20.24 69.43
C LYS A 174 10.98 -20.88 70.27
N TYR A 175 12.22 -20.78 69.82
CA TYR A 175 13.37 -21.32 70.56
C TYR A 175 13.61 -20.55 71.86
N LEU A 176 13.52 -19.22 71.83
CA LEU A 176 13.63 -18.37 73.02
C LEU A 176 12.51 -18.66 74.03
N ASP A 177 11.26 -18.83 73.58
CA ASP A 177 10.14 -19.19 74.44
C ASP A 177 10.37 -20.52 75.16
N LEU A 178 10.93 -21.51 74.46
CA LEU A 178 11.31 -22.80 75.06
C LEU A 178 12.35 -22.61 76.17
N GLN A 179 13.41 -21.84 75.92
CA GLN A 179 14.44 -21.57 76.93
C GLN A 179 13.90 -20.81 78.14
N LEU A 180 13.00 -19.85 77.93
CA LEU A 180 12.37 -19.11 79.02
C LEU A 180 11.51 -20.02 79.89
N GLU A 181 10.77 -20.94 79.29
CA GLU A 181 9.96 -21.91 80.01
C GLU A 181 10.81 -22.92 80.79
N GLU A 182 11.91 -23.40 80.21
CA GLU A 182 12.90 -24.24 80.91
C GLU A 182 13.50 -23.52 82.12
N LYS A 183 13.91 -22.26 81.96
CA LYS A 183 14.44 -21.46 83.07
C LYS A 183 13.40 -21.20 84.16
N ARG A 184 12.13 -20.94 83.81
CA ARG A 184 11.04 -20.78 84.79
C ARG A 184 10.85 -22.03 85.65
N LYS A 185 11.02 -23.22 85.07
CA LYS A 185 10.94 -24.49 85.81
C LYS A 185 12.13 -24.72 86.73
N GLN A 186 13.30 -24.15 86.45
CA GLN A 186 14.50 -24.29 87.29
C GLN A 186 14.49 -23.39 88.54
N VAL A 187 13.71 -22.30 88.51
CA VAL A 187 13.62 -21.32 89.61
C VAL A 187 12.46 -21.64 90.57
N ARG A 188 11.54 -22.52 90.18
CA ARG A 188 10.46 -23.05 91.04
C ARG A 188 10.90 -24.31 91.75
#